data_AF-A0A183F3F5-F1
#
_entry.id   AF-A0A183F3F5-F1
#
_cell.length_a   1.000
_cell.length_b   1.000
_cell.length_c   1.000
_cell.angle_alpha   90.00
_cell.angle_beta   90.00
_cell.angle_gamma   90.00
#
_symmetry.space_group_name_H-M   'P 1'
#
loop_
_entity.id
_entity.type
_entity.pdbx_description
1 polymer ?
#
loop_
_entity_poly.entity_id
_entity_poly.type
_entity_poly.pdbx_seq_one_letter_code
_entity_poly.pdbx_strand_id
1 'polypeptide(L)'
;LKVNQENEKMMQDYEHLASDLLAWINRWMPWLANRTTDDNLAMAQKKLDDYRNYRRHEKPPRIEDKGRLETLFNTLQTRLRLSNRPAFLPREGHLVKDINNAWKNLEDSEKGFEEWLLSEIMRLERLEHLAEKFRRKCALHEEWSHGKEDALCSQDWKSCGLYKIKALRKRHEAFESDLGAHQDRVEQIALIARELNNLRYPDIGPINARCQNICSQWDRLGQLATQRRTALEEAERVAERLDTLYLDFAKRAAPFNNWLDGAREDLADLVIVHEMREIQELCSAHDQFKSTLGDADKEFSSISAIELEIERLVEAHGLDRELLRNPYTDLAAADIRRKWGEVQQAVPRRDGQLQSELRRQQNNERLRTVFAEKANTVGPWLENELEKVLAIGLGGRGRLEDAIHQLRGIHQDAVNYKPNLDELERIHQEMQENFVFENRKSRYSMESLRVGWESLITSINRTINELENQILMRDSKGISEEQINEYRASFNHFDKDRQGLDPEQLRACLISIGYNIRSGREGDSDLHRILSHVDPNRMGRVPFDAFLDFMTAETADSDTVEQMIDSFRILAAGKAPPGSFDYVTFSRSLYFSQ
;
A
#
# COMPACT_ATOMS: atom_id res chain seq x y z
N LEU A 1 101.42 44.78 -100.77
CA LEU A 1 101.52 45.30 -99.39
C LEU A 1 100.13 45.50 -98.76
N LYS A 2 99.23 46.30 -99.35
CA LYS A 2 97.86 46.54 -98.82
C LYS A 2 97.02 45.26 -98.63
N VAL A 3 97.03 44.35 -99.60
CA VAL A 3 96.33 43.04 -99.52
C VAL A 3 96.86 42.13 -98.40
N ASN A 4 98.15 42.25 -98.03
CA ASN A 4 98.71 41.47 -96.92
C ASN A 4 98.22 41.99 -95.57
N GLN A 5 98.21 43.32 -95.40
CA GLN A 5 97.72 43.95 -94.18
C GLN A 5 96.22 43.67 -93.99
N GLU A 6 95.43 43.63 -95.06
CA GLU A 6 94.03 43.25 -95.00
C GLU A 6 93.81 41.77 -94.65
N ASN A 7 94.63 40.85 -95.18
CA ASN A 7 94.54 39.43 -94.82
C ASN A 7 95.03 39.15 -93.39
N GLU A 8 96.08 39.83 -92.92
CA GLU A 8 96.55 39.75 -91.53
C GLU A 8 95.51 40.32 -90.55
N LYS A 9 94.86 41.42 -90.92
CA LYS A 9 93.75 41.97 -90.16
C LYS A 9 92.58 40.99 -90.09
N MET A 10 92.19 40.36 -91.20
CA MET A 10 91.13 39.33 -91.19
C MET A 10 91.48 38.08 -90.36
N MET A 11 92.75 37.69 -90.33
CA MET A 11 93.23 36.61 -89.45
C MET A 11 93.12 37.01 -87.97
N GLN A 12 93.53 38.22 -87.60
CA GLN A 12 93.41 38.74 -86.24
C GLN A 12 91.94 38.91 -85.82
N ASP A 13 91.10 39.43 -86.71
CA ASP A 13 89.67 39.61 -86.49
C ASP A 13 88.98 38.25 -86.27
N TYR A 14 89.34 37.21 -87.03
CA TYR A 14 88.85 35.84 -86.82
C TYR A 14 89.27 35.29 -85.45
N GLU A 15 90.55 35.40 -85.10
CA GLU A 15 91.09 34.88 -83.83
C GLU A 15 90.49 35.61 -82.61
N HIS A 16 90.30 36.92 -82.70
CA HIS A 16 89.65 37.71 -81.66
C HIS A 16 88.18 37.31 -81.49
N LEU A 17 87.44 37.19 -82.61
CA LEU A 17 86.04 36.80 -82.60
C LEU A 17 85.85 35.36 -82.09
N ALA A 18 86.72 34.42 -82.48
CA ALA A 18 86.72 33.04 -82.01
C ALA A 18 86.99 32.96 -80.49
N SER A 19 88.00 33.70 -80.01
CA SER A 19 88.35 33.75 -78.59
C SER A 19 87.23 34.35 -77.75
N ASP A 20 86.62 35.45 -78.20
CA ASP A 20 85.51 36.11 -77.49
C ASP A 20 84.25 35.22 -77.45
N LEU A 21 83.93 34.56 -78.56
CA LEU A 21 82.79 33.64 -78.64
C LEU A 21 82.98 32.42 -77.71
N LEU A 22 84.17 31.80 -77.73
CA LEU A 22 84.48 30.67 -76.85
C LEU A 22 84.55 31.07 -75.37
N ALA A 23 85.08 32.27 -75.06
CA ALA A 23 85.07 32.80 -73.70
C ALA A 23 83.64 33.05 -73.20
N TRP A 24 82.75 33.56 -74.06
CA TRP A 24 81.34 33.73 -73.75
C TRP A 24 80.63 32.39 -73.50
N ILE A 25 80.85 31.38 -74.35
CA ILE A 25 80.31 30.03 -74.16
C ILE A 25 80.79 29.47 -72.81
N ASN A 26 82.10 29.50 -72.54
CA ASN A 26 82.68 28.97 -71.31
C ASN A 26 82.19 29.70 -70.04
N ARG A 27 81.79 30.97 -70.14
CA ARG A 27 81.18 31.72 -69.03
C ARG A 27 79.76 31.26 -68.72
N TRP A 28 78.95 30.98 -69.75
CA TRP A 28 77.54 30.63 -69.59
C TRP A 28 77.30 29.14 -69.34
N MET A 29 78.20 28.28 -69.79
CA MET A 29 78.12 26.82 -69.59
C MET A 29 77.92 26.42 -68.11
N PRO A 30 78.69 26.93 -67.13
CA PRO A 30 78.47 26.63 -65.71
C PRO A 30 77.13 27.14 -65.17
N TRP A 31 76.64 28.26 -65.70
CA TRP A 31 75.36 28.84 -65.27
C TRP A 31 74.18 27.97 -65.76
N LEU A 32 74.22 27.50 -67.01
CA LEU A 32 73.23 26.57 -67.58
C LEU A 32 73.33 25.15 -66.98
N ALA A 33 74.50 24.78 -66.46
CA ALA A 33 74.69 23.55 -65.70
C ALA A 33 74.13 23.63 -64.27
N ASN A 34 73.93 24.83 -63.71
CA ASN A 34 73.48 25.00 -62.34
C ASN A 34 71.97 24.70 -62.16
N ARG A 35 71.67 23.53 -61.57
CA ARG A 35 70.31 23.02 -61.30
C ARG A 35 69.82 23.24 -59.88
N THR A 36 70.23 24.32 -59.21
CA THR A 36 69.73 24.64 -57.86
C THR A 36 68.77 25.82 -57.87
N THR A 37 67.70 25.74 -57.08
CA THR A 37 66.69 26.80 -56.86
C THR A 37 66.47 27.07 -55.36
N ASP A 38 67.22 26.39 -54.50
CA ASP A 38 67.05 26.37 -53.03
C ASP A 38 65.59 26.09 -52.61
N ASP A 39 64.87 25.30 -53.42
CA ASP A 39 63.45 24.95 -53.28
C ASP A 39 62.50 26.16 -53.11
N ASN A 40 62.87 27.32 -53.65
CA ASN A 40 62.10 28.55 -53.56
C ASN A 40 61.55 28.97 -54.92
N LEU A 41 60.22 29.13 -55.01
CA LEU A 41 59.54 29.55 -56.23
C LEU A 41 60.01 30.92 -56.72
N ALA A 42 60.24 31.87 -55.81
CA ALA A 42 60.73 33.21 -56.17
C ALA A 42 62.13 33.16 -56.80
N MET A 43 62.99 32.25 -56.32
CA MET A 43 64.34 32.06 -56.88
C MET A 43 64.28 31.37 -58.25
N ALA A 44 63.37 30.41 -58.43
CA ALA A 44 63.14 29.76 -59.72
C ALA A 44 62.57 30.76 -60.76
N GLN A 45 61.62 31.61 -60.37
CA GLN A 45 61.08 32.68 -61.22
C GLN A 45 62.15 33.70 -61.61
N LYS A 46 63.01 34.10 -60.66
CA LYS A 46 64.15 34.97 -60.96
C LYS A 46 65.10 34.33 -61.98
N LYS A 47 65.43 33.03 -61.82
CA LYS A 47 66.24 32.29 -62.80
C LYS A 47 65.58 32.23 -64.18
N LEU A 48 64.26 32.14 -64.25
CA LEU A 48 63.51 32.19 -65.51
C LEU A 48 63.62 33.55 -66.19
N ASP A 49 63.54 34.64 -65.42
CA ASP A 49 63.71 36.00 -65.96
C ASP A 49 65.15 36.26 -66.41
N ASP A 50 66.15 35.78 -65.66
CA ASP A 50 67.55 35.80 -66.07
C ASP A 50 67.77 35.00 -67.38
N TYR A 51 67.15 33.82 -67.51
CA TYR A 51 67.20 33.02 -68.73
C TYR A 51 66.50 33.69 -69.93
N ARG A 52 65.36 34.35 -69.69
CA ARG A 52 64.67 35.16 -70.72
C ARG A 52 65.54 36.32 -71.18
N ASN A 53 66.24 36.99 -70.26
CA ASN A 53 67.16 38.06 -70.60
C ASN A 53 68.33 37.52 -71.44
N TYR A 54 68.92 36.40 -71.03
CA TYR A 54 69.95 35.70 -71.81
C TYR A 54 69.48 35.39 -73.25
N ARG A 55 68.27 34.84 -73.42
CA ARG A 55 67.72 34.51 -74.75
C ARG A 55 67.37 35.73 -75.60
N ARG A 56 66.96 36.84 -74.99
CA ARG A 56 66.50 38.05 -75.70
C ARG A 56 67.60 39.04 -76.05
N HIS A 57 68.62 39.16 -75.20
CA HIS A 57 69.63 40.22 -75.33
C HIS A 57 71.05 39.67 -75.46
N GLU A 58 71.43 38.64 -74.70
CA GLU A 58 72.82 38.12 -74.70
C GLU A 58 73.11 37.19 -75.87
N LYS A 59 72.19 36.25 -76.19
CA LYS A 59 72.39 35.23 -77.23
C LYS A 59 72.30 35.74 -78.68
N PRO A 60 71.32 36.60 -79.06
CA PRO A 60 71.17 37.04 -80.45
C PRO A 60 72.42 37.65 -81.11
N PRO A 61 73.15 38.59 -80.48
CA PRO A 61 74.37 39.14 -81.09
C PRO A 61 75.45 38.06 -81.28
N ARG A 62 75.51 37.04 -80.41
CA ARG A 62 76.48 35.94 -80.52
C ARG A 62 76.15 34.94 -81.64
N ILE A 63 74.88 34.81 -82.01
CA ILE A 63 74.47 34.09 -83.22
C ILE A 63 74.99 34.82 -84.47
N GLU A 64 74.86 36.15 -84.50
CA GLU A 64 75.43 36.94 -85.59
C GLU A 64 76.96 36.82 -85.63
N ASP A 65 77.63 36.89 -84.47
CA ASP A 65 79.09 36.72 -84.38
C ASP A 65 79.53 35.36 -84.90
N LYS A 66 78.80 34.27 -84.59
CA LYS A 66 79.06 32.93 -85.14
C LYS A 66 78.94 32.91 -86.67
N GLY A 67 77.88 33.50 -87.24
CA GLY A 67 77.72 33.60 -88.69
C GLY A 67 78.79 34.47 -89.36
N ARG A 68 79.18 35.57 -88.71
CA ARG A 68 80.29 36.43 -89.14
C ARG A 68 81.62 35.68 -89.09
N LEU A 69 81.85 34.84 -88.07
CA LEU A 69 83.05 34.01 -87.95
C LEU A 69 83.18 33.01 -89.10
N GLU A 70 82.08 32.33 -89.45
CA GLU A 70 82.04 31.39 -90.57
C GLU A 70 82.25 32.08 -91.92
N THR A 71 81.60 33.24 -92.13
CA THR A 71 81.79 34.03 -93.36
C THR A 71 83.21 34.62 -93.47
N LEU A 72 83.79 35.10 -92.36
CA LEU A 72 85.17 35.58 -92.31
C LEU A 72 86.15 34.45 -92.64
N PHE A 73 85.97 33.26 -92.06
CA PHE A 73 86.77 32.09 -92.36
C PHE A 73 86.69 31.71 -93.85
N ASN A 74 85.47 31.57 -94.39
CA ASN A 74 85.26 31.19 -95.78
C ASN A 74 85.83 32.23 -96.77
N THR A 75 85.68 33.52 -96.46
CA THR A 75 86.24 34.63 -97.25
C THR A 75 87.75 34.62 -97.21
N LEU A 76 88.34 34.46 -96.03
CA LEU A 76 89.79 34.40 -95.83
C LEU A 76 90.40 33.19 -96.55
N GLN A 77 89.81 32.00 -96.42
CA GLN A 77 90.24 30.79 -97.13
C GLN A 77 90.18 30.99 -98.65
N THR A 78 89.10 31.58 -99.17
CA THR A 78 88.95 31.85 -100.60
C THR A 78 90.00 32.84 -101.11
N ARG A 79 90.27 33.93 -100.36
CA ARG A 79 91.29 34.93 -100.69
C ARG A 79 92.70 34.35 -100.67
N LEU A 80 93.02 33.52 -99.68
CA LEU A 80 94.34 32.87 -99.58
C LEU A 80 94.55 31.86 -100.71
N ARG A 81 93.51 31.10 -101.09
CA ARG A 81 93.53 30.20 -102.25
C ARG A 81 93.77 30.94 -103.57
N LEU A 82 93.02 32.02 -103.81
CA LEU A 82 93.17 32.86 -105.02
C LEU A 82 94.56 33.52 -105.12
N SER A 83 95.25 33.69 -103.99
CA SER A 83 96.58 34.30 -103.90
C SER A 83 97.74 33.28 -103.89
N ASN A 84 97.47 31.98 -104.14
CA ASN A 84 98.44 30.87 -104.04
C ASN A 84 99.19 30.82 -102.70
N ARG A 85 98.50 31.10 -101.59
CA ARG A 85 99.07 31.05 -100.23
C ARG A 85 98.58 29.84 -99.43
N PRO A 86 99.35 29.40 -98.42
CA PRO A 86 98.89 28.36 -97.51
C PRO A 86 97.57 28.75 -96.84
N ALA A 87 96.71 27.75 -96.63
CA ALA A 87 95.44 27.91 -95.95
C ALA A 87 95.65 28.44 -94.52
N PHE A 88 94.75 29.31 -94.08
CA PHE A 88 94.77 29.79 -92.70
C PHE A 88 94.38 28.64 -91.76
N LEU A 89 95.25 28.32 -90.81
CA LEU A 89 94.98 27.38 -89.74
C LEU A 89 94.84 28.20 -88.45
N PRO A 90 93.63 28.30 -87.89
CA PRO A 90 93.42 28.92 -86.60
C PRO A 90 94.21 28.25 -85.48
N ARG A 91 94.34 28.95 -84.34
CA ARG A 91 94.88 28.37 -83.10
C ARG A 91 94.10 27.10 -82.70
N GLU A 92 94.75 26.19 -81.97
CA GLU A 92 94.11 24.95 -81.49
C GLU A 92 92.82 25.27 -80.71
N GLY A 93 91.72 24.60 -81.07
CA GLY A 93 90.38 24.84 -80.51
C GLY A 93 89.60 26.00 -81.16
N HIS A 94 90.22 26.81 -82.03
CA HIS A 94 89.56 27.88 -82.78
C HIS A 94 89.11 27.45 -84.19
N LEU A 95 89.13 26.15 -84.50
CA LEU A 95 88.58 25.66 -85.74
C LEU A 95 87.06 25.86 -85.75
N VAL A 96 86.51 26.20 -86.93
CA VAL A 96 85.05 26.35 -87.12
C VAL A 96 84.29 25.10 -86.65
N LYS A 97 84.87 23.90 -86.78
CA LYS A 97 84.30 22.65 -86.27
C LYS A 97 84.22 22.62 -84.74
N ASP A 98 85.27 23.06 -84.04
CA ASP A 98 85.33 23.05 -82.58
C ASP A 98 84.38 24.10 -81.98
N ILE A 99 84.29 25.27 -82.61
CA ILE A 99 83.32 26.31 -82.27
C ILE A 99 81.90 25.82 -82.49
N ASN A 100 81.63 25.10 -83.60
CA ASN A 100 80.33 24.49 -83.84
C ASN A 100 79.99 23.39 -82.83
N ASN A 101 80.96 22.60 -82.39
CA ASN A 101 80.77 21.61 -81.33
C ASN A 101 80.51 22.27 -79.98
N ALA A 102 81.26 23.31 -79.62
CA ALA A 102 81.04 24.08 -78.39
C ALA A 102 79.67 24.76 -78.38
N TRP A 103 79.25 25.30 -79.52
CA TRP A 103 77.93 25.89 -79.71
C TRP A 103 76.81 24.84 -79.59
N LYS A 104 77.00 23.64 -80.16
CA LYS A 104 76.05 22.53 -80.01
C LYS A 104 75.92 22.08 -78.56
N ASN A 105 77.03 21.96 -77.83
CA ASN A 105 77.01 21.62 -76.41
C ASN A 105 76.29 22.68 -75.56
N LEU A 106 76.43 23.96 -75.93
CA LEU A 106 75.67 25.05 -75.33
C LEU A 106 74.17 24.88 -75.59
N GLU A 107 73.76 24.64 -76.83
CA GLU A 107 72.35 24.42 -77.21
C GLU A 107 71.73 23.20 -76.49
N ASP A 108 72.47 22.10 -76.38
CA ASP A 108 72.05 20.91 -75.63
C ASP A 108 71.88 21.22 -74.13
N SER A 109 72.80 22.00 -73.56
CA SER A 109 72.73 22.45 -72.16
C SER A 109 71.56 23.40 -71.91
N GLU A 110 71.30 24.33 -72.84
CA GLU A 110 70.14 25.23 -72.80
C GLU A 110 68.82 24.46 -72.84
N LYS A 111 68.69 23.50 -73.76
CA LYS A 111 67.49 22.67 -73.87
C LYS A 111 67.22 21.93 -72.56
N GLY A 112 68.25 21.26 -72.03
CA GLY A 112 68.12 20.59 -70.74
C GLY A 112 67.81 21.56 -69.59
N PHE A 113 68.37 22.78 -69.60
CA PHE A 113 68.13 23.81 -68.59
C PHE A 113 66.69 24.31 -68.60
N GLU A 114 66.15 24.60 -69.78
CA GLU A 114 64.77 25.03 -69.97
C GLU A 114 63.76 23.95 -69.53
N GLU A 115 63.97 22.70 -69.94
CA GLU A 115 63.12 21.57 -69.54
C GLU A 115 63.09 21.38 -68.02
N TRP A 116 64.26 21.43 -67.38
CA TRP A 116 64.38 21.34 -65.93
C TRP A 116 63.74 22.53 -65.22
N LEU A 117 64.05 23.77 -65.65
CA LEU A 117 63.58 24.98 -64.97
C LEU A 117 62.05 25.08 -65.02
N LEU A 118 61.44 24.75 -66.15
CA LEU A 118 59.98 24.70 -66.27
C LEU A 118 59.36 23.61 -65.40
N SER A 119 59.93 22.40 -65.40
CA SER A 119 59.46 21.29 -64.55
C SER A 119 59.57 21.64 -63.06
N GLU A 120 60.65 22.32 -62.67
CA GLU A 120 60.92 22.73 -61.31
C GLU A 120 59.98 23.84 -60.84
N ILE A 121 59.70 24.84 -61.68
CA ILE A 121 58.69 25.87 -61.38
C ILE A 121 57.31 25.23 -61.19
N MET A 122 56.90 24.34 -62.10
CA MET A 122 55.62 23.63 -61.97
C MET A 122 55.54 22.78 -60.69
N ARG A 123 56.65 22.15 -60.30
CA ARG A 123 56.74 21.40 -59.04
C ARG A 123 56.57 22.32 -57.83
N LEU A 124 57.28 23.45 -57.80
CA LEU A 124 57.24 24.41 -56.70
C LEU A 124 55.86 25.08 -56.56
N GLU A 125 55.23 25.47 -57.67
CA GLU A 125 53.85 25.99 -57.66
C GLU A 125 52.85 24.97 -57.11
N ARG A 126 52.98 23.70 -57.51
CA ARG A 126 52.14 22.61 -56.98
C ARG A 126 52.38 22.41 -55.48
N LEU A 127 53.62 22.46 -55.02
CA LEU A 127 53.97 22.34 -53.61
C LEU A 127 53.36 23.45 -52.76
N GLU A 128 53.47 24.72 -53.18
CA GLU A 128 52.85 25.85 -52.46
C GLU A 128 51.32 25.67 -52.37
N HIS A 129 50.68 25.31 -53.48
CA HIS A 129 49.24 25.09 -53.53
C HIS A 129 48.81 23.95 -52.59
N LEU A 130 49.49 22.81 -52.63
CA LEU A 130 49.18 21.66 -51.78
C LEU A 130 49.44 21.97 -50.30
N ALA A 131 50.52 22.68 -49.96
CA ALA A 131 50.84 23.04 -48.58
C ALA A 131 49.79 24.01 -47.99
N GLU A 132 49.35 25.01 -48.76
CA GLU A 132 48.26 25.91 -48.36
C GLU A 132 46.94 25.14 -48.20
N LYS A 133 46.61 24.25 -49.14
CA LYS A 133 45.41 23.40 -49.08
C LYS A 133 45.44 22.49 -47.86
N PHE A 134 46.59 21.89 -47.55
CA PHE A 134 46.81 21.08 -46.35
C PHE A 134 46.57 21.92 -45.08
N ARG A 135 47.20 23.09 -44.96
CA ARG A 135 47.06 23.98 -43.80
C ARG A 135 45.60 24.35 -43.54
N ARG A 136 44.85 24.74 -44.59
CA ARG A 136 43.42 25.08 -44.48
C ARG A 136 42.57 23.89 -44.06
N LYS A 137 42.76 22.73 -44.70
CA LYS A 137 41.97 21.53 -44.38
C LYS A 137 42.23 21.04 -42.95
N CYS A 138 43.48 21.07 -42.49
CA CYS A 138 43.83 20.72 -41.12
C CYS A 138 43.18 21.68 -40.11
N ALA A 139 43.30 22.99 -40.33
CA ALA A 139 42.70 23.99 -39.42
C ALA A 139 41.18 23.80 -39.27
N LEU A 140 40.47 23.59 -40.39
CA LEU A 140 39.03 23.32 -40.38
C LEU A 140 38.67 21.99 -39.69
N HIS A 141 39.54 20.98 -39.75
CA HIS A 141 39.32 19.72 -39.05
C HIS A 141 39.55 19.89 -37.54
N GLU A 142 40.63 20.55 -37.14
CA GLU A 142 40.97 20.80 -35.73
C GLU A 142 39.93 21.68 -35.02
N GLU A 143 39.42 22.71 -35.71
CA GLU A 143 38.33 23.54 -35.20
C GLU A 143 37.06 22.71 -34.97
N TRP A 144 36.75 21.80 -35.91
CA TRP A 144 35.64 20.87 -35.73
C TRP A 144 35.91 19.86 -34.60
N SER A 145 37.11 19.29 -34.47
CA SER A 145 37.40 18.26 -33.47
C SER A 145 37.50 18.80 -32.05
N HIS A 146 37.69 20.11 -31.88
CA HIS A 146 37.82 20.77 -30.59
C HIS A 146 36.64 20.46 -29.64
N GLY A 147 36.96 20.02 -28.41
CA GLY A 147 35.99 19.71 -27.35
C GLY A 147 35.14 18.44 -27.55
N LYS A 148 35.22 17.77 -28.71
CA LYS A 148 34.44 16.55 -28.98
C LYS A 148 34.87 15.36 -28.11
N GLU A 149 36.16 15.22 -27.81
CA GLU A 149 36.66 14.15 -26.92
C GLU A 149 36.08 14.28 -25.51
N ASP A 150 36.05 15.50 -24.95
CA ASP A 150 35.51 15.75 -23.61
C ASP A 150 34.01 15.46 -23.55
N ALA A 151 33.28 15.87 -24.59
CA ALA A 151 31.86 15.57 -24.73
C ALA A 151 31.60 14.06 -24.80
N LEU A 152 32.46 13.31 -25.49
CA LEU A 152 32.33 11.85 -25.59
C LEU A 152 32.62 11.14 -24.26
N CYS A 153 33.60 11.62 -23.48
CA CYS A 153 33.97 11.08 -22.18
C CYS A 153 32.98 11.41 -21.04
N SER A 154 32.08 12.37 -21.24
CA SER A 154 31.08 12.78 -20.25
C SER A 154 30.19 11.61 -19.81
N GLN A 155 29.80 11.54 -18.54
CA GLN A 155 28.88 10.53 -17.99
C GLN A 155 27.52 11.13 -17.58
N ASP A 156 27.06 12.10 -18.35
CA ASP A 156 25.84 12.89 -18.11
C ASP A 156 24.54 12.07 -18.02
N TRP A 157 24.52 10.84 -18.53
CA TRP A 157 23.36 9.95 -18.44
C TRP A 157 23.12 9.37 -17.03
N LYS A 158 24.13 9.34 -16.14
CA LYS A 158 24.03 8.65 -14.83
C LYS A 158 23.00 9.23 -13.86
N SER A 159 22.68 10.52 -13.98
CA SER A 159 21.67 11.21 -13.17
C SER A 159 20.38 11.50 -13.94
N CYS A 160 20.19 10.86 -15.10
CA CYS A 160 19.06 11.14 -15.99
C CYS A 160 18.02 10.03 -15.93
N GLY A 161 16.73 10.41 -15.95
CA GLY A 161 15.64 9.47 -16.20
C GLY A 161 15.56 9.02 -17.66
N LEU A 162 14.75 7.99 -17.93
CA LEU A 162 14.62 7.28 -19.21
C LEU A 162 14.52 8.21 -20.43
N TYR A 163 13.59 9.18 -20.42
CA TYR A 163 13.36 10.05 -21.58
C TYR A 163 14.55 10.95 -21.92
N LYS A 164 15.29 11.39 -20.90
CA LYS A 164 16.49 12.20 -21.10
C LYS A 164 17.64 11.34 -21.66
N ILE A 165 17.77 10.08 -21.21
CA ILE A 165 18.72 9.12 -21.80
C ILE A 165 18.37 8.84 -23.27
N LYS A 166 17.09 8.62 -23.60
CA LYS A 166 16.64 8.47 -24.99
C LYS A 166 16.99 9.68 -25.87
N ALA A 167 16.82 10.89 -25.34
CA ALA A 167 17.23 12.11 -26.03
C ALA A 167 18.75 12.21 -26.21
N LEU A 168 19.55 11.78 -25.22
CA LEU A 168 21.01 11.70 -25.31
C LEU A 168 21.45 10.71 -26.39
N ARG A 169 20.83 9.52 -26.46
CA ARG A 169 21.11 8.54 -27.51
C ARG A 169 20.84 9.10 -28.91
N LYS A 170 19.67 9.72 -29.11
CA LYS A 170 19.33 10.31 -30.41
C LYS A 170 20.29 11.44 -30.81
N ARG A 171 20.78 12.22 -29.84
CA ARG A 171 21.83 13.22 -30.07
C ARG A 171 23.16 12.58 -30.45
N HIS A 172 23.51 11.45 -29.83
CA HIS A 172 24.71 10.67 -30.13
C HIS A 172 24.65 10.05 -31.53
N GLU A 173 23.50 9.53 -31.97
CA GLU A 173 23.30 9.04 -33.34
C GLU A 173 23.53 10.14 -34.38
N ALA A 174 23.05 11.37 -34.10
CA ALA A 174 23.30 12.52 -34.97
C ALA A 174 24.80 12.88 -35.01
N PHE A 175 25.50 12.76 -33.88
CA PHE A 175 26.95 12.93 -33.81
C PHE A 175 27.69 11.85 -34.61
N GLU A 176 27.29 10.58 -34.54
CA GLU A 176 27.92 9.50 -35.32
C GLU A 176 27.72 9.69 -36.84
N SER A 177 26.57 10.22 -37.26
CA SER A 177 26.33 10.60 -38.66
C SER A 177 27.25 11.75 -39.10
N ASP A 178 27.40 12.80 -38.28
CA ASP A 178 28.35 13.90 -38.54
C ASP A 178 29.80 13.42 -38.58
N LEU A 179 30.17 12.53 -37.66
CA LEU A 179 31.47 11.85 -37.64
C LEU A 179 31.69 11.07 -38.94
N GLY A 180 30.71 10.29 -39.40
CA GLY A 180 30.81 9.58 -40.69
C GLY A 180 31.03 10.52 -41.89
N ALA A 181 30.35 11.67 -41.92
CA ALA A 181 30.49 12.66 -42.99
C ALA A 181 31.88 13.32 -43.05
N HIS A 182 32.62 13.32 -41.94
CA HIS A 182 33.96 13.91 -41.85
C HIS A 182 35.09 12.94 -42.26
N GLN A 183 34.79 11.66 -42.52
CA GLN A 183 35.77 10.64 -42.92
C GLN A 183 36.57 11.04 -44.18
N ASP A 184 35.88 11.42 -45.26
CA ASP A 184 36.51 11.85 -46.51
C ASP A 184 37.46 13.05 -46.31
N ARG A 185 37.15 13.94 -45.36
CA ARG A 185 38.00 15.09 -45.06
C ARG A 185 39.36 14.66 -44.49
N VAL A 186 39.37 13.68 -43.59
CA VAL A 186 40.60 13.14 -42.99
C VAL A 186 41.42 12.37 -44.03
N GLU A 187 40.76 11.56 -44.86
CA GLU A 187 41.41 10.83 -45.96
C GLU A 187 42.07 11.79 -46.96
N GLN A 188 41.40 12.89 -47.31
CA GLN A 188 41.98 13.93 -48.17
C GLN A 188 43.18 14.64 -47.54
N ILE A 189 43.17 14.89 -46.24
CA ILE A 189 44.33 15.47 -45.52
C ILE A 189 45.53 14.52 -45.64
N ALA A 190 45.33 13.22 -45.39
CA ALA A 190 46.38 12.21 -45.52
C ALA A 190 46.87 12.07 -46.97
N LEU A 191 45.98 12.12 -47.96
CA LEU A 191 46.34 12.07 -49.37
C LEU A 191 47.22 13.27 -49.78
N ILE A 192 46.89 14.48 -49.34
CA ILE A 192 47.67 15.69 -49.62
C ILE A 192 49.05 15.60 -48.94
N ALA A 193 49.13 15.16 -47.68
CA ALA A 193 50.40 14.95 -47.00
C ALA A 193 51.30 13.94 -47.74
N ARG A 194 50.72 12.85 -48.25
CA ARG A 194 51.44 11.86 -49.06
C ARG A 194 51.92 12.45 -50.39
N GLU A 195 51.10 13.27 -51.04
CA GLU A 195 51.49 13.95 -52.28
C GLU A 195 52.66 14.94 -52.05
N LEU A 196 52.63 15.69 -50.94
CA LEU A 196 53.73 16.58 -50.53
C LEU A 196 55.03 15.80 -50.23
N ASN A 197 54.94 14.61 -49.64
CA ASN A 197 56.10 13.71 -49.48
C ASN A 197 56.67 13.29 -50.85
N ASN A 198 55.80 12.85 -51.77
CA ASN A 198 56.21 12.38 -53.10
C ASN A 198 56.90 13.48 -53.92
N LEU A 199 56.48 14.73 -53.75
CA LEU A 199 57.08 15.90 -54.41
C LEU A 199 58.30 16.46 -53.68
N ARG A 200 58.73 15.83 -52.58
CA ARG A 200 59.89 16.23 -51.74
C ARG A 200 59.76 17.67 -51.24
N TYR A 201 58.64 17.97 -50.57
CA TYR A 201 58.45 19.26 -49.91
C TYR A 201 59.58 19.52 -48.89
N PRO A 202 60.18 20.73 -48.84
CA PRO A 202 61.33 21.00 -47.98
C PRO A 202 61.07 20.80 -46.47
N ASP A 203 59.89 21.23 -45.99
CA ASP A 203 59.53 21.17 -44.57
C ASP A 203 58.47 20.09 -44.30
N ILE A 204 58.78 18.85 -44.67
CA ILE A 204 57.82 17.73 -44.61
C ILE A 204 57.60 17.18 -43.19
N GLY A 205 58.56 17.38 -42.28
CA GLY A 205 58.50 16.88 -40.90
C GLY A 205 57.25 17.35 -40.15
N PRO A 206 57.00 18.67 -40.05
CA PRO A 206 55.80 19.21 -39.40
C PRO A 206 54.49 18.78 -40.06
N ILE A 207 54.46 18.64 -41.40
CA ILE A 207 53.29 18.17 -42.14
C ILE A 207 52.94 16.73 -41.76
N ASN A 208 53.93 15.85 -41.74
CA ASN A 208 53.74 14.46 -41.36
C ASN A 208 53.31 14.34 -39.89
N ALA A 209 53.94 15.08 -38.99
CA ALA A 209 53.57 15.10 -37.57
C ALA A 209 52.13 15.56 -37.35
N ARG A 210 51.72 16.66 -38.02
CA ARG A 210 50.34 17.17 -37.92
C ARG A 210 49.32 16.20 -38.51
N CYS A 211 49.61 15.61 -39.66
CA CYS A 211 48.75 14.60 -40.28
C CYS A 211 48.58 13.37 -39.36
N GLN A 212 49.68 12.89 -38.77
CA GLN A 212 49.67 11.77 -37.84
C GLN A 212 48.82 12.08 -36.61
N ASN A 213 48.96 13.27 -36.02
CA ASN A 213 48.15 13.70 -34.88
C ASN A 213 46.66 13.72 -35.22
N ILE A 214 46.29 14.25 -36.40
CA ILE A 214 44.90 14.27 -36.87
C ILE A 214 44.36 12.84 -37.04
N CYS A 215 45.11 11.94 -37.68
CA CYS A 215 44.69 10.55 -37.84
C CYS A 215 44.55 9.83 -36.50
N SER A 216 45.50 10.02 -35.58
CA SER A 216 45.43 9.42 -34.23
C SER A 216 44.25 9.97 -33.42
N GLN A 217 43.99 11.27 -33.51
CA GLN A 217 42.80 11.88 -32.89
C GLN A 217 41.51 11.33 -33.50
N TRP A 218 41.46 11.15 -34.82
CA TRP A 218 40.31 10.57 -35.51
C TRP A 218 40.00 9.16 -35.04
N ASP A 219 41.02 8.29 -34.98
CA ASP A 219 40.87 6.93 -34.48
C ASP A 219 40.37 6.92 -33.02
N ARG A 220 40.90 7.82 -32.19
CA ARG A 220 40.46 7.99 -30.80
C ARG A 220 39.01 8.45 -30.71
N LEU A 221 38.59 9.43 -31.52
CA LEU A 221 37.20 9.89 -31.58
C LEU A 221 36.25 8.76 -31.98
N GLY A 222 36.61 7.93 -32.95
CA GLY A 222 35.83 6.76 -33.35
C GLY A 222 35.68 5.71 -32.23
N GLN A 223 36.76 5.45 -31.49
CA GLN A 223 36.74 4.55 -30.33
C GLN A 223 35.85 5.11 -29.20
N LEU A 224 36.04 6.39 -28.84
CA LEU A 224 35.24 7.05 -27.81
C LEU A 224 33.75 7.14 -28.20
N ALA A 225 33.45 7.40 -29.47
CA ALA A 225 32.08 7.41 -29.97
C ALA A 225 31.40 6.04 -29.82
N THR A 226 32.13 4.96 -30.15
CA THR A 226 31.64 3.59 -29.99
C THR A 226 31.44 3.24 -28.51
N GLN A 227 32.40 3.59 -27.64
CA GLN A 227 32.30 3.36 -26.18
C GLN A 227 31.12 4.13 -25.56
N ARG A 228 30.89 5.38 -25.99
CA ARG A 228 29.75 6.17 -25.53
C ARG A 228 28.43 5.58 -26.03
N ARG A 229 28.37 5.09 -27.27
CA ARG A 229 27.17 4.42 -27.81
C ARG A 229 26.78 3.23 -26.95
N THR A 230 27.73 2.32 -26.69
CA THR A 230 27.45 1.12 -25.89
C THR A 230 27.06 1.47 -24.45
N ALA A 231 27.69 2.49 -23.85
CA ALA A 231 27.33 2.96 -22.52
C ALA A 231 25.91 3.57 -22.46
N LEU A 232 25.51 4.33 -23.49
CA LEU A 232 24.17 4.91 -23.59
C LEU A 232 23.10 3.85 -23.87
N GLU A 233 23.39 2.85 -24.69
CA GLU A 233 22.51 1.70 -24.95
C GLU A 233 22.27 0.89 -23.68
N GLU A 234 23.33 0.61 -22.91
CA GLU A 234 23.21 -0.08 -21.63
C GLU A 234 22.42 0.76 -20.62
N ALA A 235 22.70 2.06 -20.53
CA ALA A 235 21.97 2.97 -19.65
C ALA A 235 20.48 3.08 -20.03
N GLU A 236 20.15 3.11 -21.33
CA GLU A 236 18.76 3.09 -21.81
C GLU A 236 18.07 1.78 -21.38
N ARG A 237 18.72 0.63 -21.58
CA ARG A 237 18.19 -0.67 -21.18
C ARG A 237 17.89 -0.76 -19.69
N VAL A 238 18.83 -0.30 -18.85
CA VAL A 238 18.66 -0.26 -17.40
C VAL A 238 17.53 0.70 -17.01
N ALA A 239 17.46 1.87 -17.65
CA ALA A 239 16.39 2.84 -17.38
C ALA A 239 15.01 2.34 -17.81
N GLU A 240 14.89 1.60 -18.91
CA GLU A 240 13.63 0.94 -19.32
C GLU A 240 13.21 -0.14 -18.34
N ARG A 241 14.19 -0.90 -17.82
CA ARG A 241 13.94 -1.89 -16.78
C ARG A 241 13.46 -1.24 -15.48
N LEU A 242 14.13 -0.16 -15.04
CA LEU A 242 13.72 0.63 -13.88
C LEU A 242 12.31 1.19 -14.06
N ASP A 243 12.00 1.77 -15.22
CA ASP A 243 10.67 2.32 -15.52
C ASP A 243 9.56 1.27 -15.43
N THR A 244 9.83 0.06 -15.96
CA THR A 244 8.92 -1.08 -15.85
C THR A 244 8.70 -1.47 -14.39
N LEU A 245 9.78 -1.55 -13.60
CA LEU A 245 9.72 -1.90 -12.18
C LEU A 245 8.98 -0.83 -11.36
N TYR A 246 9.16 0.46 -11.64
CA TYR A 246 8.41 1.52 -10.98
C TYR A 246 6.91 1.39 -11.23
N LEU A 247 6.52 1.12 -12.47
CA LEU A 247 5.13 0.95 -12.84
C LEU A 247 4.53 -0.31 -12.19
N ASP A 248 5.26 -1.43 -12.20
CA ASP A 248 4.84 -2.68 -11.57
C ASP A 248 4.69 -2.50 -10.05
N PHE A 249 5.62 -1.81 -9.39
CA PHE A 249 5.49 -1.44 -7.99
C PHE A 249 4.22 -0.63 -7.77
N ALA A 250 4.01 0.47 -8.51
CA ALA A 250 2.87 1.36 -8.30
C ALA A 250 1.52 0.64 -8.48
N LYS A 251 1.41 -0.21 -9.51
CA LYS A 251 0.21 -1.01 -9.79
C LYS A 251 -0.15 -2.00 -8.69
N ARG A 252 0.85 -2.53 -7.99
CA ARG A 252 0.67 -3.55 -6.93
C ARG A 252 0.55 -2.93 -5.55
N ALA A 253 1.38 -1.93 -5.27
CA ALA A 253 1.42 -1.18 -4.03
C ALA A 253 0.08 -0.49 -3.74
N ALA A 254 -0.57 0.12 -4.72
CA ALA A 254 -1.83 0.85 -4.50
C ALA A 254 -2.98 -0.05 -3.99
N PRO A 255 -3.38 -1.15 -4.68
CA PRO A 255 -4.43 -2.03 -4.18
C PRO A 255 -4.02 -2.73 -2.88
N PHE A 256 -2.75 -3.14 -2.75
CA PHE A 256 -2.28 -3.77 -1.52
C PHE A 256 -2.32 -2.80 -0.33
N ASN A 257 -1.96 -1.52 -0.54
CA ASN A 257 -2.09 -0.50 0.50
C ASN A 257 -3.55 -0.30 0.92
N ASN A 258 -4.50 -0.28 -0.02
CA ASN A 258 -5.92 -0.16 0.31
C ASN A 258 -6.41 -1.38 1.11
N TRP A 259 -5.96 -2.58 0.75
CA TRP A 259 -6.24 -3.79 1.52
C TRP A 259 -5.66 -3.72 2.93
N LEU A 260 -4.42 -3.22 3.08
CA LEU A 260 -3.81 -3.01 4.40
C LEU A 260 -4.60 -2.03 5.26
N ASP A 261 -5.08 -0.93 4.68
CA ASP A 261 -5.86 0.06 5.41
C ASP A 261 -7.21 -0.52 5.85
N GLY A 262 -7.92 -1.23 4.98
CA GLY A 262 -9.16 -1.94 5.36
C GLY A 262 -8.94 -3.01 6.43
N ALA A 263 -7.90 -3.84 6.29
CA ALA A 263 -7.56 -4.84 7.29
C ALA A 263 -7.22 -4.21 8.65
N ARG A 264 -6.56 -3.06 8.68
CA ARG A 264 -6.25 -2.34 9.92
C ARG A 264 -7.51 -1.80 10.60
N GLU A 265 -8.49 -1.32 9.81
CA GLU A 265 -9.80 -0.90 10.32
C GLU A 265 -10.58 -2.09 10.90
N ASP A 266 -10.74 -3.17 10.13
CA ASP A 266 -11.48 -4.38 10.54
C ASP A 266 -10.89 -5.04 11.80
N LEU A 267 -9.56 -5.01 11.95
CA LEU A 267 -8.87 -5.57 13.12
C LEU A 267 -8.96 -4.65 14.34
N ALA A 268 -9.19 -3.35 14.15
CA ALA A 268 -9.33 -2.36 15.22
C ALA A 268 -10.77 -2.23 15.74
N ASP A 269 -11.76 -2.75 14.99
CA ASP A 269 -13.18 -2.69 15.36
C ASP A 269 -13.47 -3.27 16.74
N LEU A 270 -14.42 -2.70 17.46
CA LEU A 270 -14.80 -3.19 18.78
C LEU A 270 -15.63 -4.48 18.67
N VAL A 271 -15.31 -5.49 19.49
CA VAL A 271 -16.12 -6.71 19.59
C VAL A 271 -17.25 -6.46 20.59
N ILE A 272 -18.47 -6.22 20.09
CA ILE A 272 -19.66 -6.05 20.92
C ILE A 272 -20.73 -7.03 20.41
N VAL A 273 -21.07 -8.00 21.25
CA VAL A 273 -22.01 -9.09 20.92
C VAL A 273 -22.83 -9.47 22.16
N HIS A 274 -24.04 -9.97 21.94
CA HIS A 274 -24.99 -10.35 22.98
C HIS A 274 -25.52 -11.78 22.81
N GLU A 275 -25.30 -12.38 21.64
CA GLU A 275 -25.68 -13.76 21.33
C GLU A 275 -24.49 -14.64 20.90
N MET A 276 -24.61 -15.95 21.17
CA MET A 276 -23.60 -16.94 20.77
C MET A 276 -23.41 -17.00 19.26
N ARG A 277 -24.48 -16.76 18.49
CA ARG A 277 -24.43 -16.78 17.03
C ARG A 277 -23.57 -15.65 16.48
N GLU A 278 -23.70 -14.43 17.00
CA GLU A 278 -22.96 -13.25 16.55
C GLU A 278 -21.45 -13.45 16.73
N ILE A 279 -21.02 -13.96 17.89
CA ILE A 279 -19.59 -14.21 18.13
C ILE A 279 -19.05 -15.35 17.24
N GLN A 280 -19.86 -16.38 16.96
CA GLN A 280 -19.47 -17.44 16.02
C GLN A 280 -19.31 -16.92 14.59
N GLU A 281 -20.21 -16.03 14.14
CA GLU A 281 -20.11 -15.38 12.84
C GLU A 281 -18.84 -14.51 12.74
N LEU A 282 -18.51 -13.73 13.79
CA LEU A 282 -17.27 -12.95 13.86
C LEU A 282 -16.01 -13.83 13.86
N CYS A 283 -15.99 -14.92 14.62
CA CYS A 283 -14.88 -15.87 14.61
C CYS A 283 -14.69 -16.49 13.22
N SER A 284 -15.78 -16.92 12.58
CA SER A 284 -15.74 -17.48 11.22
C SER A 284 -15.23 -16.46 10.20
N ALA A 285 -15.69 -15.21 10.27
CA ALA A 285 -15.20 -14.13 9.42
C ALA A 285 -13.71 -13.87 9.63
N HIS A 286 -13.24 -13.89 10.89
CA HIS A 286 -11.81 -13.72 11.19
C HIS A 286 -10.96 -14.90 10.69
N ASP A 287 -11.44 -16.13 10.78
CA ASP A 287 -10.77 -17.31 10.23
C ASP A 287 -10.69 -17.25 8.69
N GLN A 288 -11.75 -16.79 8.03
CA GLN A 288 -11.73 -16.51 6.59
C GLN A 288 -10.70 -15.42 6.24
N PHE A 289 -10.67 -14.32 6.99
CA PHE A 289 -9.64 -13.28 6.82
C PHE A 289 -8.22 -13.87 6.97
N LYS A 290 -7.95 -14.66 8.01
CA LYS A 290 -6.64 -15.32 8.22
C LYS A 290 -6.24 -16.22 7.06
N SER A 291 -7.20 -16.86 6.38
CA SER A 291 -6.92 -17.68 5.20
C SER A 291 -6.34 -16.85 4.03
N THR A 292 -6.69 -15.56 3.94
CA THR A 292 -6.18 -14.65 2.90
C THR A 292 -4.76 -14.13 3.19
N LEU A 293 -4.28 -14.23 4.44
CA LEU A 293 -2.97 -13.69 4.83
C LEU A 293 -1.81 -14.35 4.09
N GLY A 294 -1.93 -15.63 3.71
CA GLY A 294 -0.90 -16.33 2.94
C GLY A 294 -0.71 -15.76 1.53
N ASP A 295 -1.79 -15.28 0.90
CA ASP A 295 -1.70 -14.63 -0.40
C ASP A 295 -1.26 -13.17 -0.28
N ALA A 296 -1.70 -12.48 0.78
CA ALA A 296 -1.22 -11.14 1.13
C ALA A 296 0.30 -11.11 1.40
N ASP A 297 0.85 -12.13 2.08
CA ASP A 297 2.28 -12.26 2.35
C ASP A 297 3.11 -12.47 1.07
N LYS A 298 2.59 -13.27 0.12
CA LYS A 298 3.20 -13.41 -1.22
C LYS A 298 3.21 -12.09 -1.97
N GLU A 299 2.10 -11.35 -1.91
CA GLU A 299 1.99 -10.05 -2.58
C GLU A 299 2.97 -9.03 -1.97
N PHE A 300 3.04 -8.96 -0.64
CA PHE A 300 4.01 -8.15 0.08
C PHE A 300 5.47 -8.51 -0.26
N SER A 301 5.80 -9.80 -0.26
CA SER A 301 7.13 -10.30 -0.61
C SER A 301 7.52 -9.90 -2.02
N SER A 302 6.57 -9.96 -2.94
CA SER A 302 6.79 -9.62 -4.33
C SER A 302 6.91 -8.10 -4.56
N ILE A 303 6.16 -7.27 -3.83
CA ILE A 303 6.33 -5.80 -3.82
C ILE A 303 7.73 -5.45 -3.28
N SER A 304 8.14 -6.08 -2.18
CA SER A 304 9.46 -5.88 -1.56
C SER A 304 10.60 -6.34 -2.50
N ALA A 305 10.40 -7.42 -3.26
CA ALA A 305 11.37 -7.88 -4.24
C ALA A 305 11.57 -6.88 -5.39
N ILE A 306 10.51 -6.19 -5.83
CA ILE A 306 10.61 -5.15 -6.87
C ILE A 306 11.46 -3.97 -6.37
N GLU A 307 11.24 -3.51 -5.14
CA GLU A 307 12.03 -2.42 -4.55
C GLU A 307 13.50 -2.80 -4.38
N LEU A 308 13.79 -3.98 -3.83
CA LEU A 308 15.16 -4.48 -3.70
C LEU A 308 15.87 -4.57 -5.06
N GLU A 309 15.13 -4.95 -6.11
CA GLU A 309 15.65 -4.99 -7.48
C GLU A 309 15.94 -3.59 -8.03
N ILE A 310 15.08 -2.61 -7.74
CA ILE A 310 15.31 -1.19 -8.09
C ILE A 310 16.58 -0.69 -7.39
N GLU A 311 16.71 -0.90 -6.08
CA GLU A 311 17.89 -0.51 -5.30
C GLU A 311 19.16 -1.16 -5.85
N ARG A 312 19.11 -2.46 -6.12
CA ARG A 312 20.22 -3.22 -6.70
C ARG A 312 20.64 -2.67 -8.06
N LEU A 313 19.70 -2.31 -8.93
CA LEU A 313 20.01 -1.76 -10.26
C LEU A 313 20.67 -0.38 -10.18
N VAL A 314 20.18 0.48 -9.27
CA VAL A 314 20.76 1.81 -9.03
C VAL A 314 22.19 1.70 -8.49
N GLU A 315 22.41 0.85 -7.49
CA GLU A 315 23.73 0.66 -6.89
C GLU A 315 24.73 -0.03 -7.85
N ALA A 316 24.31 -1.10 -8.54
CA ALA A 316 25.19 -1.86 -9.42
C ALA A 316 25.71 -1.04 -10.61
N HIS A 317 24.94 -0.06 -11.09
CA HIS A 317 25.32 0.80 -12.20
C HIS A 317 25.86 2.17 -11.75
N GLY A 318 25.96 2.42 -10.44
CA GLY A 318 26.43 3.69 -9.88
C GLY A 318 25.59 4.89 -10.34
N LEU A 319 24.27 4.70 -10.40
CA LEU A 319 23.31 5.75 -10.76
C LEU A 319 23.01 6.66 -9.57
N ASP A 320 22.44 7.82 -9.86
CA ASP A 320 22.05 8.76 -8.80
C ASP A 320 20.93 8.20 -7.92
N ARG A 321 21.01 8.44 -6.61
CA ARG A 321 20.02 7.98 -5.62
C ARG A 321 18.67 8.65 -5.77
N GLU A 322 18.61 9.82 -6.41
CA GLU A 322 17.34 10.46 -6.75
C GLU A 322 16.43 9.58 -7.60
N LEU A 323 17.01 8.64 -8.37
CA LEU A 323 16.26 7.67 -9.17
C LEU A 323 15.56 6.61 -8.32
N LEU A 324 15.86 6.47 -7.01
CA LEU A 324 15.09 5.56 -6.16
C LEU A 324 13.63 6.03 -5.97
N ARG A 325 13.35 7.32 -6.20
CA ARG A 325 11.99 7.86 -6.08
C ARG A 325 11.13 7.42 -7.27
N ASN A 326 10.05 6.71 -6.98
CA ASN A 326 9.11 6.24 -7.99
C ASN A 326 8.31 7.42 -8.59
N PRO A 327 8.30 7.62 -9.92
CA PRO A 327 7.52 8.70 -10.56
C PRO A 327 6.01 8.46 -10.62
N TYR A 328 5.55 7.21 -10.46
CA TYR A 328 4.16 6.80 -10.68
C TYR A 328 3.34 6.69 -9.39
N THR A 329 3.97 6.80 -8.22
CA THR A 329 3.27 6.74 -6.93
C THR A 329 4.05 7.48 -5.85
N ASP A 330 3.33 8.13 -4.93
CA ASP A 330 3.91 8.71 -3.71
C ASP A 330 4.00 7.69 -2.56
N LEU A 331 3.54 6.45 -2.76
CA LEU A 331 3.63 5.39 -1.76
C LEU A 331 5.09 4.94 -1.60
N ALA A 332 5.65 5.14 -0.42
CA ALA A 332 6.94 4.59 -0.05
C ALA A 332 6.78 3.13 0.38
N ALA A 333 7.69 2.28 -0.08
CA ALA A 333 7.68 0.88 0.33
C ALA A 333 7.93 0.69 1.84
N ALA A 334 8.65 1.62 2.47
CA ALA A 334 8.79 1.68 3.93
C ALA A 334 7.43 1.82 4.65
N ASP A 335 6.48 2.58 4.09
CA ASP A 335 5.13 2.70 4.65
C ASP A 335 4.34 1.40 4.51
N ILE A 336 4.46 0.72 3.38
CA ILE A 336 3.84 -0.59 3.15
C ILE A 336 4.39 -1.62 4.14
N ARG A 337 5.71 -1.67 4.34
CA ARG A 337 6.36 -2.53 5.35
C ARG A 337 5.84 -2.27 6.75
N ARG A 338 5.72 -1.00 7.13
CA ARG A 338 5.20 -0.61 8.44
C ARG A 338 3.76 -1.09 8.63
N LYS A 339 2.86 -0.77 7.68
CA LYS A 339 1.45 -1.18 7.74
C LYS A 339 1.28 -2.69 7.77
N TRP A 340 2.06 -3.43 6.98
CA TRP A 340 2.06 -4.90 7.02
C TRP A 340 2.46 -5.44 8.40
N GLY A 341 3.52 -4.88 9.00
CA GLY A 341 3.93 -5.22 10.36
C GLY A 341 2.85 -4.93 11.42
N GLU A 342 2.11 -3.84 11.27
CA GLU A 342 0.97 -3.52 12.14
C GLU A 342 -0.16 -4.56 12.02
N VAL A 343 -0.52 -4.97 10.79
CA VAL A 343 -1.52 -6.04 10.55
C VAL A 343 -1.07 -7.36 11.20
N GLN A 344 0.19 -7.76 10.98
CA GLN A 344 0.74 -9.00 11.56
C GLN A 344 0.68 -9.01 13.09
N GLN A 345 0.85 -7.86 13.74
CA GLN A 345 0.72 -7.73 15.20
C GLN A 345 -0.73 -7.66 15.68
N ALA A 346 -1.65 -7.11 14.86
CA ALA A 346 -3.05 -6.94 15.21
C ALA A 346 -3.84 -8.25 15.13
N VAL A 347 -3.50 -9.15 14.19
CA VAL A 347 -4.16 -10.47 14.04
C VAL A 347 -4.19 -11.29 15.35
N PRO A 348 -3.06 -11.59 16.02
CA PRO A 348 -3.10 -12.37 17.25
C PRO A 348 -3.80 -11.64 18.41
N ARG A 349 -3.81 -10.30 18.40
CA ARG A 349 -4.58 -9.52 19.38
C ARG A 349 -6.08 -9.70 19.16
N ARG A 350 -6.52 -9.66 17.90
CA ARG A 350 -7.91 -9.91 17.50
C ARG A 350 -8.36 -11.32 17.86
N ASP A 351 -7.53 -12.32 17.60
CA ASP A 351 -7.78 -13.71 18.03
C ASP A 351 -8.02 -13.79 19.55
N GLY A 352 -7.18 -13.12 20.35
CA GLY A 352 -7.33 -13.07 21.80
C GLY A 352 -8.64 -12.40 22.27
N GLN A 353 -9.01 -11.28 21.63
CA GLN A 353 -10.27 -10.59 21.91
C GLN A 353 -11.49 -11.46 21.60
N LEU A 354 -11.53 -12.06 20.41
CA LEU A 354 -12.63 -12.93 19.98
C LEU A 354 -12.74 -14.18 20.86
N GLN A 355 -11.62 -14.80 21.25
CA GLN A 355 -11.64 -15.94 22.16
C GLN A 355 -12.13 -15.58 23.56
N SER A 356 -11.73 -14.42 24.09
CA SER A 356 -12.22 -13.94 25.39
C SER A 356 -13.72 -13.72 25.36
N GLU A 357 -14.23 -13.07 24.30
CA GLU A 357 -15.65 -12.81 24.13
C GLU A 357 -16.45 -14.10 23.90
N LEU A 358 -15.91 -15.04 23.12
CA LEU A 358 -16.53 -16.36 22.92
C LEU A 358 -16.69 -17.11 24.25
N ARG A 359 -15.67 -17.10 25.10
CA ARG A 359 -15.75 -17.70 26.44
C ARG A 359 -16.81 -17.03 27.31
N ARG A 360 -16.92 -15.69 27.24
CA ARG A 360 -17.96 -14.92 27.95
C ARG A 360 -19.35 -15.36 27.50
N GLN A 361 -19.61 -15.42 26.19
CA GLN A 361 -20.90 -15.85 25.65
C GLN A 361 -21.23 -17.31 25.93
N GLN A 362 -20.23 -18.21 25.89
CA GLN A 362 -20.40 -19.61 26.31
C GLN A 362 -20.82 -19.72 27.79
N ASN A 363 -20.21 -18.91 28.67
CA ASN A 363 -20.62 -18.87 30.08
C ASN A 363 -22.04 -18.34 30.23
N ASN A 364 -22.39 -17.27 29.53
CA ASN A 364 -23.74 -16.69 29.54
C ASN A 364 -24.80 -17.72 29.10
N GLU A 365 -24.52 -18.46 28.02
CA GLU A 365 -25.43 -19.49 27.50
C GLU A 365 -25.55 -20.70 28.45
N ARG A 366 -24.47 -21.06 29.13
CA ARG A 366 -24.49 -22.05 30.21
C ARG A 366 -25.38 -21.58 31.36
N LEU A 367 -25.23 -20.34 31.82
CA LEU A 367 -26.06 -19.77 32.90
C LEU A 367 -27.54 -19.76 32.52
N ARG A 368 -27.89 -19.33 31.29
CA ARG A 368 -29.27 -19.42 30.77
C ARG A 368 -29.82 -20.85 30.83
N THR A 369 -29.01 -21.83 30.45
CA THR A 369 -29.42 -23.24 30.42
C THR A 369 -29.62 -23.80 31.84
N VAL A 370 -28.65 -23.61 32.73
CA VAL A 370 -28.72 -24.09 34.12
C VAL A 370 -29.87 -23.42 34.88
N PHE A 371 -30.09 -22.11 34.69
CA PHE A 371 -31.23 -21.42 35.26
C PHE A 371 -32.54 -22.01 34.75
N ALA A 372 -32.69 -22.20 33.44
CA ALA A 372 -33.92 -22.74 32.85
C ALA A 372 -34.22 -24.17 33.32
N GLU A 373 -33.21 -25.06 33.38
CA GLU A 373 -33.39 -26.43 33.87
C GLU A 373 -33.90 -26.46 35.32
N LYS A 374 -33.29 -25.64 36.20
CA LYS A 374 -33.72 -25.56 37.61
C LYS A 374 -35.07 -24.86 37.74
N ALA A 375 -35.29 -23.74 37.06
CA ALA A 375 -36.53 -22.97 37.12
C ALA A 375 -37.73 -23.79 36.63
N ASN A 376 -37.56 -24.53 35.53
CA ASN A 376 -38.59 -25.43 34.98
C ASN A 376 -38.82 -26.68 35.84
N THR A 377 -37.98 -26.94 36.85
CA THR A 377 -38.20 -27.98 37.86
C THR A 377 -38.89 -27.41 39.10
N VAL A 378 -38.40 -26.26 39.59
CA VAL A 378 -38.91 -25.60 40.81
C VAL A 378 -40.30 -25.00 40.60
N GLY A 379 -40.56 -24.38 39.44
CA GLY A 379 -41.86 -23.77 39.13
C GLY A 379 -43.03 -24.76 39.24
N PRO A 380 -43.02 -25.89 38.51
CA PRO A 380 -44.09 -26.90 38.62
C PRO A 380 -44.18 -27.54 40.00
N TRP A 381 -43.05 -27.69 40.70
CA TRP A 381 -43.06 -28.19 42.08
C TRP A 381 -43.80 -27.24 43.02
N LEU A 382 -43.56 -25.92 42.89
CA LEU A 382 -44.27 -24.90 43.66
C LEU A 382 -45.77 -24.90 43.38
N GLU A 383 -46.16 -25.00 42.11
CA GLU A 383 -47.57 -25.08 41.71
C GLU A 383 -48.25 -26.32 42.33
N ASN A 384 -47.61 -27.49 42.27
CA ASN A 384 -48.15 -28.74 42.81
C ASN A 384 -48.24 -28.73 44.35
N GLU A 385 -47.23 -28.22 45.06
CA GLU A 385 -47.31 -28.10 46.52
C GLU A 385 -48.35 -27.07 46.95
N LEU A 386 -48.48 -25.96 46.23
CA LEU A 386 -49.54 -24.98 46.48
C LEU A 386 -50.92 -25.60 46.26
N GLU A 387 -51.10 -26.40 45.20
CA GLU A 387 -52.34 -27.14 44.94
C GLU A 387 -52.67 -28.12 46.07
N LYS A 388 -51.68 -28.86 46.61
CA LYS A 388 -51.88 -29.75 47.77
C LYS A 388 -52.30 -28.99 49.02
N VAL A 389 -51.66 -27.85 49.33
CA VAL A 389 -52.03 -27.00 50.47
C VAL A 389 -53.46 -26.48 50.30
N LEU A 390 -53.80 -26.03 49.09
CA LEU A 390 -55.15 -25.58 48.77
C LEU A 390 -56.17 -26.73 48.87
N ALA A 391 -55.80 -27.96 48.51
CA ALA A 391 -56.66 -29.15 48.61
C ALA A 391 -56.88 -29.59 50.07
N ILE A 392 -55.86 -29.52 50.93
CA ILE A 392 -56.00 -29.79 52.37
C ILE A 392 -56.91 -28.72 53.03
N GLY A 393 -56.75 -27.46 52.64
CA GLY A 393 -57.63 -26.37 53.09
C GLY A 393 -59.11 -26.61 52.75
N LEU A 394 -59.41 -27.19 51.57
CA LEU A 394 -60.78 -27.52 51.13
C LEU A 394 -61.46 -28.62 51.96
N GLY A 395 -60.73 -29.27 52.87
CA GLY A 395 -61.29 -30.25 53.79
C GLY A 395 -61.46 -31.62 53.15
N GLY A 396 -60.45 -32.48 53.31
CA GLY A 396 -60.63 -33.92 53.17
C GLY A 396 -61.37 -34.51 54.39
N ARG A 397 -62.06 -35.65 54.20
CA ARG A 397 -62.62 -36.43 55.32
C ARG A 397 -61.47 -36.96 56.19
N GLY A 398 -61.21 -36.32 57.32
CA GLY A 398 -60.15 -36.68 58.25
C GLY A 398 -60.14 -35.79 59.49
N ARG A 399 -59.28 -36.08 60.47
CA ARG A 399 -59.13 -35.25 61.67
C ARG A 399 -58.41 -33.94 61.35
N LEU A 400 -58.77 -32.86 62.05
CA LEU A 400 -58.13 -31.55 61.91
C LEU A 400 -56.64 -31.63 62.26
N GLU A 401 -56.29 -32.47 63.24
CA GLU A 401 -54.92 -32.76 63.65
C GLU A 401 -54.10 -33.43 62.55
N ASP A 402 -54.71 -34.35 61.80
CA ASP A 402 -54.04 -35.03 60.68
C ASP A 402 -53.78 -34.06 59.53
N ALA A 403 -54.72 -33.14 59.27
CA ALA A 403 -54.55 -32.08 58.27
C ALA A 403 -53.43 -31.09 58.66
N ILE A 404 -53.35 -30.69 59.94
CA ILE A 404 -52.24 -29.87 60.44
C ILE A 404 -50.91 -30.63 60.36
N HIS A 405 -50.89 -31.93 60.70
CA HIS A 405 -49.69 -32.74 60.59
C HIS A 405 -49.22 -32.85 59.13
N GLN A 406 -50.15 -33.01 58.17
CA GLN A 406 -49.84 -33.00 56.74
C GLN A 406 -49.31 -31.63 56.27
N LEU A 407 -49.92 -30.52 56.69
CA LEU A 407 -49.42 -29.17 56.35
C LEU A 407 -48.06 -28.86 56.98
N ARG A 408 -47.80 -29.31 58.21
CA ARG A 408 -46.47 -29.23 58.84
C ARG A 408 -45.45 -30.10 58.11
N GLY A 409 -45.88 -31.25 57.56
CA GLY A 409 -45.08 -32.08 56.66
C GLY A 409 -44.71 -31.33 55.37
N ILE A 410 -45.68 -30.74 54.68
CA ILE A 410 -45.46 -29.93 53.48
C ILE A 410 -44.58 -28.71 53.79
N HIS A 411 -44.75 -28.08 54.95
CA HIS A 411 -43.88 -27.00 55.41
C HIS A 411 -42.43 -27.48 55.57
N GLN A 412 -42.22 -28.64 56.18
CA GLN A 412 -40.88 -29.22 56.33
C GLN A 412 -40.27 -29.61 54.98
N ASP A 413 -41.07 -30.16 54.06
CA ASP A 413 -40.64 -30.46 52.69
C ASP A 413 -40.26 -29.18 51.93
N ALA A 414 -41.01 -28.09 52.12
CA ALA A 414 -40.63 -26.78 51.60
C ALA A 414 -39.32 -26.29 52.22
N VAL A 415 -39.15 -26.35 53.54
CA VAL A 415 -37.86 -25.98 54.18
C VAL A 415 -36.70 -26.81 53.62
N ASN A 416 -36.90 -28.12 53.38
CA ASN A 416 -35.90 -28.99 52.79
C ASN A 416 -35.60 -28.66 51.32
N TYR A 417 -36.58 -28.12 50.59
CA TYR A 417 -36.46 -27.73 49.18
C TYR A 417 -35.91 -26.30 48.98
N LYS A 418 -35.94 -25.46 50.02
CA LYS A 418 -35.42 -24.08 50.04
C LYS A 418 -34.01 -23.92 49.44
N PRO A 419 -33.03 -24.83 49.67
CA PRO A 419 -31.71 -24.70 49.06
C PRO A 419 -31.72 -24.70 47.52
N ASN A 420 -32.69 -25.36 46.88
CA ASN A 420 -32.82 -25.35 45.41
C ASN A 420 -33.22 -23.96 44.89
N LEU A 421 -34.07 -23.25 45.64
CA LEU A 421 -34.44 -21.87 45.33
C LEU A 421 -33.27 -20.90 45.58
N ASP A 422 -32.51 -21.11 46.66
CA ASP A 422 -31.33 -20.30 46.98
C ASP A 422 -30.22 -20.46 45.94
N GLU A 423 -30.07 -21.66 45.37
CA GLU A 423 -29.16 -21.88 44.25
C GLU A 423 -29.63 -21.16 42.98
N LEU A 424 -30.94 -21.14 42.69
CA LEU A 424 -31.52 -20.36 41.58
C LEU A 424 -31.29 -18.86 41.75
N GLU A 425 -31.44 -18.35 42.98
CA GLU A 425 -31.18 -16.96 43.33
C GLU A 425 -29.71 -16.60 43.06
N ARG A 426 -28.77 -17.47 43.47
CA ARG A 426 -27.34 -17.28 43.20
C ARG A 426 -27.04 -17.28 41.69
N ILE A 427 -27.62 -18.22 40.94
CA ILE A 427 -27.44 -18.28 39.48
C ILE A 427 -28.02 -17.04 38.81
N HIS A 428 -29.20 -16.57 39.26
CA HIS A 428 -29.83 -15.37 38.72
C HIS A 428 -28.98 -14.12 38.99
N GLN A 429 -28.40 -14.00 40.19
CA GLN A 429 -27.47 -12.93 40.51
C GLN A 429 -26.24 -12.96 39.58
N GLU A 430 -25.64 -14.13 39.36
CA GLU A 430 -24.51 -14.30 38.43
C GLU A 430 -24.91 -13.93 36.99
N MET A 431 -26.13 -14.24 36.56
CA MET A 431 -26.65 -13.82 35.26
C MET A 431 -26.77 -12.30 35.14
N GLN A 432 -27.28 -11.62 36.17
CA GLN A 432 -27.41 -10.16 36.20
C GLN A 432 -26.04 -9.47 36.19
N GLU A 433 -25.07 -9.98 36.96
CA GLU A 433 -23.69 -9.49 36.97
C GLU A 433 -23.00 -9.63 35.60
N ASN A 434 -23.39 -10.64 34.81
CA ASN A 434 -22.95 -10.84 33.44
C ASN A 434 -23.84 -10.13 32.38
N PHE A 435 -24.76 -9.26 32.80
CA PHE A 435 -25.70 -8.51 31.94
C PHE A 435 -26.61 -9.41 31.08
N VAL A 436 -26.97 -10.60 31.59
CA VAL A 436 -27.89 -11.53 30.93
C VAL A 436 -29.30 -11.38 31.50
N PHE A 437 -30.16 -10.65 30.80
CA PHE A 437 -31.53 -10.34 31.26
C PHE A 437 -32.60 -11.25 30.66
N GLU A 438 -32.37 -11.76 29.45
CA GLU A 438 -33.35 -12.62 28.77
C GLU A 438 -32.97 -14.10 28.84
N ASN A 439 -33.95 -14.93 29.19
CA ASN A 439 -33.84 -16.37 29.13
C ASN A 439 -35.07 -17.00 28.45
N ARG A 440 -34.96 -17.20 27.13
CA ARG A 440 -36.04 -17.80 26.31
C ARG A 440 -36.26 -19.30 26.59
N LYS A 441 -35.39 -19.95 27.37
CA LYS A 441 -35.47 -21.38 27.69
C LYS A 441 -36.31 -21.68 28.93
N SER A 442 -36.57 -20.68 29.78
CA SER A 442 -37.40 -20.81 30.97
C SER A 442 -38.79 -20.23 30.74
N ARG A 443 -39.83 -20.88 31.26
CA ARG A 443 -41.18 -20.30 31.34
C ARG A 443 -41.36 -19.41 32.58
N TYR A 444 -40.45 -19.54 33.54
CA TYR A 444 -40.49 -18.86 34.82
C TYR A 444 -39.37 -17.81 34.90
N SER A 445 -39.71 -16.60 35.33
CA SER A 445 -38.72 -15.60 35.76
C SER A 445 -38.40 -15.79 37.24
N MET A 446 -37.27 -15.23 37.70
CA MET A 446 -36.93 -15.33 39.12
C MET A 446 -38.00 -14.66 40.00
N GLU A 447 -38.57 -13.55 39.55
CA GLU A 447 -39.68 -12.87 40.22
C GLU A 447 -40.91 -13.78 40.35
N SER A 448 -41.26 -14.51 39.29
CA SER A 448 -42.40 -15.45 39.33
C SER A 448 -42.18 -16.58 40.33
N LEU A 449 -40.95 -17.08 40.48
CA LEU A 449 -40.61 -18.13 41.45
C LEU A 449 -40.58 -17.59 42.88
N ARG A 450 -40.08 -16.37 43.10
CA ARG A 450 -40.13 -15.71 44.42
C ARG A 450 -41.56 -15.53 44.90
N VAL A 451 -42.43 -15.00 44.03
CA VAL A 451 -43.86 -14.83 44.35
C VAL A 451 -44.52 -16.18 44.59
N GLY A 452 -44.23 -17.20 43.77
CA GLY A 452 -44.73 -18.55 43.98
C GLY A 452 -44.32 -19.15 45.34
N TRP A 453 -43.07 -18.95 45.73
CA TRP A 453 -42.55 -19.39 47.03
C TRP A 453 -43.23 -18.69 48.21
N GLU A 454 -43.30 -17.35 48.17
CA GLU A 454 -43.94 -16.56 49.23
C GLU A 454 -45.42 -16.89 49.36
N SER A 455 -46.10 -17.11 48.23
CA SER A 455 -47.50 -17.55 48.19
C SER A 455 -47.68 -18.92 48.85
N LEU A 456 -46.81 -19.88 48.56
CA LEU A 456 -46.83 -21.22 49.19
C LEU A 456 -46.67 -21.12 50.71
N ILE A 457 -45.64 -20.45 51.20
CA ILE A 457 -45.37 -20.33 52.64
C ILE A 457 -46.50 -19.57 53.35
N THR A 458 -47.00 -18.50 52.75
CA THR A 458 -48.12 -17.74 53.30
C THR A 458 -49.39 -18.59 53.34
N SER A 459 -49.67 -19.36 52.28
CA SER A 459 -50.83 -20.25 52.20
C SER A 459 -50.75 -21.37 53.24
N ILE A 460 -49.58 -21.98 53.43
CA ILE A 460 -49.34 -22.98 54.48
C ILE A 460 -49.60 -22.39 55.87
N ASN A 461 -48.99 -21.25 56.20
CA ASN A 461 -49.14 -20.63 57.52
C ASN A 461 -50.59 -20.18 57.77
N ARG A 462 -51.25 -19.63 56.74
CA ARG A 462 -52.65 -19.23 56.81
C ARG A 462 -53.56 -20.44 57.04
N THR A 463 -53.42 -21.51 56.26
CA THR A 463 -54.23 -22.73 56.43
C THR A 463 -53.96 -23.45 57.75
N ILE A 464 -52.71 -23.46 58.24
CA ILE A 464 -52.40 -23.95 59.60
C ILE A 464 -53.12 -23.11 60.65
N ASN A 465 -53.00 -21.78 60.61
CA ASN A 465 -53.66 -20.90 61.58
C ASN A 465 -55.20 -21.04 61.53
N GLU A 466 -55.78 -21.14 60.33
CA GLU A 466 -57.22 -21.37 60.15
C GLU A 466 -57.64 -22.70 60.79
N LEU A 467 -56.88 -23.79 60.60
CA LEU A 467 -57.16 -25.09 61.21
C LEU A 467 -56.91 -25.09 62.73
N GLU A 468 -55.87 -24.41 63.22
CA GLU A 468 -55.57 -24.28 64.66
C GLU A 468 -56.68 -23.50 65.38
N ASN A 469 -57.17 -22.41 64.79
CA ASN A 469 -58.35 -21.69 65.30
C ASN A 469 -59.58 -22.61 65.33
N GLN A 470 -59.81 -23.39 64.28
CA GLN A 470 -60.94 -24.33 64.24
C GLN A 470 -60.83 -25.43 65.31
N ILE A 471 -59.63 -25.96 65.59
CA ILE A 471 -59.41 -26.91 66.70
C ILE A 471 -59.72 -26.25 68.04
N LEU A 472 -59.25 -25.02 68.27
CA LEU A 472 -59.55 -24.27 69.50
C LEU A 472 -61.06 -24.07 69.70
N MET A 473 -61.79 -23.79 68.61
CA MET A 473 -63.25 -23.63 68.65
C MET A 473 -63.97 -24.96 68.91
N ARG A 474 -63.51 -26.07 68.31
CA ARG A 474 -64.00 -27.42 68.64
C ARG A 474 -63.83 -27.73 70.13
N ASP A 475 -62.62 -27.54 70.64
CA ASP A 475 -62.23 -27.97 71.98
C ASP A 475 -62.87 -27.08 73.08
N SER A 476 -63.09 -25.79 72.80
CA SER A 476 -63.76 -24.87 73.72
C SER A 476 -65.28 -25.03 73.76
N LYS A 477 -65.90 -25.51 72.67
CA LYS A 477 -67.37 -25.63 72.53
C LYS A 477 -67.91 -27.06 72.61
N GLY A 478 -67.04 -28.07 72.72
CA GLY A 478 -67.44 -29.46 72.98
C GLY A 478 -68.21 -30.14 71.83
N ILE A 479 -67.93 -29.76 70.58
CA ILE A 479 -68.63 -30.26 69.38
C ILE A 479 -67.97 -31.56 68.90
N SER A 480 -68.76 -32.53 68.43
CA SER A 480 -68.22 -33.80 67.91
C SER A 480 -67.52 -33.63 66.54
N GLU A 481 -66.51 -34.47 66.26
CA GLU A 481 -65.75 -34.42 64.98
C GLU A 481 -66.65 -34.62 63.75
N GLU A 482 -67.75 -35.35 63.88
CA GLU A 482 -68.70 -35.62 62.80
C GLU A 482 -69.55 -34.39 62.45
N GLN A 483 -70.03 -33.64 63.46
CA GLN A 483 -70.82 -32.42 63.27
C GLN A 483 -70.01 -31.28 62.66
N ILE A 484 -68.76 -31.09 63.10
CA ILE A 484 -67.87 -30.09 62.49
C ILE A 484 -67.57 -30.47 61.04
N ASN A 485 -67.34 -31.76 60.74
CA ASN A 485 -67.10 -32.20 59.38
C ASN A 485 -68.33 -32.04 58.47
N GLU A 486 -69.55 -32.21 58.98
CA GLU A 486 -70.79 -31.94 58.25
C GLU A 486 -70.99 -30.44 57.96
N TYR A 487 -70.82 -29.59 58.98
CA TYR A 487 -70.88 -28.14 58.80
C TYR A 487 -69.78 -27.64 57.85
N ARG A 488 -68.60 -28.22 57.91
CA ARG A 488 -67.48 -27.91 57.01
C ARG A 488 -67.75 -28.32 55.57
N ALA A 489 -68.25 -29.54 55.35
CA ALA A 489 -68.58 -30.02 54.01
C ALA A 489 -69.66 -29.15 53.35
N SER A 490 -70.68 -28.75 54.11
CA SER A 490 -71.73 -27.85 53.65
C SER A 490 -71.23 -26.43 53.44
N PHE A 491 -70.42 -25.86 54.35
CA PHE A 491 -69.85 -24.52 54.20
C PHE A 491 -68.93 -24.42 52.97
N ASN A 492 -68.02 -25.38 52.79
CA ASN A 492 -67.10 -25.43 51.65
C ASN A 492 -67.82 -25.68 50.30
N HIS A 493 -69.02 -26.27 50.31
CA HIS A 493 -69.81 -26.44 49.09
C HIS A 493 -70.31 -25.09 48.54
N PHE A 494 -70.64 -24.14 49.44
CA PHE A 494 -71.18 -22.83 49.09
C PHE A 494 -70.11 -21.72 49.03
N ASP A 495 -69.04 -21.79 49.84
CA ASP A 495 -67.91 -20.85 49.79
C ASP A 495 -66.87 -21.28 48.73
N LYS A 496 -67.22 -21.10 47.45
CA LYS A 496 -66.34 -21.44 46.33
C LYS A 496 -65.14 -20.49 46.19
N ASP A 497 -65.27 -19.26 46.69
CA ASP A 497 -64.30 -18.17 46.49
C ASP A 497 -63.34 -17.99 47.69
N ARG A 498 -63.53 -18.75 48.77
CA ARG A 498 -62.69 -18.78 49.99
C ARG A 498 -62.45 -17.43 50.65
N GLN A 499 -63.44 -16.55 50.54
CA GLN A 499 -63.44 -15.27 51.25
C GLN A 499 -64.47 -15.23 52.38
N GLY A 500 -65.16 -16.35 52.64
CA GLY A 500 -66.31 -16.43 53.53
C GLY A 500 -67.63 -16.36 52.77
N LEU A 501 -68.71 -16.82 53.40
CA LEU A 501 -70.03 -16.88 52.77
C LEU A 501 -70.64 -15.49 52.60
N ASP A 502 -71.06 -15.19 51.37
CA ASP A 502 -71.92 -14.05 51.05
C ASP A 502 -73.30 -14.21 51.72
N PRO A 503 -74.07 -13.14 51.97
CA PRO A 503 -75.42 -13.23 52.53
C PRO A 503 -76.34 -14.28 51.87
N GLU A 504 -76.29 -14.38 50.54
CA GLU A 504 -77.07 -15.36 49.77
C GLU A 504 -76.53 -16.80 49.91
N GLN A 505 -75.20 -16.95 49.95
CA GLN A 505 -74.55 -18.25 50.16
C GLN A 505 -74.73 -18.75 51.59
N LEU A 506 -74.70 -17.86 52.57
CA LEU A 506 -75.01 -18.12 53.98
C LEU A 506 -76.45 -18.64 54.13
N ARG A 507 -77.40 -18.00 53.46
CA ARG A 507 -78.80 -18.46 53.43
C ARG A 507 -78.91 -19.88 52.88
N ALA A 508 -78.25 -20.16 51.76
CA ALA A 508 -78.26 -21.49 51.14
C ALA A 508 -77.56 -22.54 52.01
N CYS A 509 -76.44 -22.18 52.65
CA CYS A 509 -75.69 -23.05 53.56
C CYS A 509 -76.51 -23.41 54.82
N LEU A 510 -77.13 -22.41 55.46
CA LEU A 510 -78.02 -22.60 56.61
C LEU A 510 -79.18 -23.55 56.27
N ILE A 511 -79.83 -23.35 55.11
CA ILE A 511 -80.90 -24.24 54.64
C ILE A 511 -80.38 -25.66 54.40
N SER A 512 -79.19 -25.82 53.81
CA SER A 512 -78.60 -27.14 53.52
C SER A 512 -78.27 -27.96 54.76
N ILE A 513 -77.97 -27.27 55.86
CA ILE A 513 -77.64 -27.86 57.17
C ILE A 513 -78.93 -28.09 58.00
N GLY A 514 -80.10 -27.73 57.47
CA GLY A 514 -81.40 -27.96 58.09
C GLY A 514 -81.94 -26.78 58.91
N TYR A 515 -81.29 -25.61 58.86
CA TYR A 515 -81.75 -24.39 59.53
C TYR A 515 -82.86 -23.71 58.73
N ASN A 516 -84.03 -23.51 59.35
CA ASN A 516 -85.26 -23.21 58.65
C ASN A 516 -85.49 -21.69 58.51
N ILE A 517 -85.05 -21.11 57.38
CA ILE A 517 -85.26 -19.70 57.07
C ILE A 517 -86.59 -19.53 56.32
N ARG A 518 -87.52 -18.72 56.86
CA ARG A 518 -88.85 -18.50 56.26
C ARG A 518 -88.74 -17.87 54.85
N SER A 519 -89.66 -18.19 53.94
CA SER A 519 -89.66 -17.63 52.58
C SER A 519 -90.30 -16.24 52.54
N GLY A 520 -89.61 -15.24 51.95
CA GLY A 520 -90.10 -13.87 51.76
C GLY A 520 -89.44 -12.82 52.66
N ARG A 521 -90.05 -11.63 52.79
CA ARG A 521 -89.51 -10.46 53.54
C ARG A 521 -89.16 -10.76 55.01
N GLU A 522 -89.82 -11.73 55.63
CA GLU A 522 -89.51 -12.16 57.00
C GLU A 522 -88.20 -12.97 57.07
N GLY A 523 -87.92 -13.81 56.07
CA GLY A 523 -86.64 -14.53 55.99
C GLY A 523 -85.45 -13.62 55.72
N ASP A 524 -85.66 -12.50 55.03
CA ASP A 524 -84.62 -11.49 54.83
C ASP A 524 -84.33 -10.71 56.12
N SER A 525 -85.34 -10.53 56.98
CA SER A 525 -85.17 -9.96 58.33
C SER A 525 -84.44 -10.93 59.27
N ASP A 526 -84.77 -12.23 59.21
CA ASP A 526 -84.07 -13.27 59.97
C ASP A 526 -82.61 -13.36 59.54
N LEU A 527 -82.34 -13.33 58.23
CA LEU A 527 -80.99 -13.30 57.68
C LEU A 527 -80.23 -12.02 58.09
N HIS A 528 -80.88 -10.85 58.09
CA HIS A 528 -80.26 -9.60 58.57
C HIS A 528 -79.89 -9.67 60.05
N ARG A 529 -80.73 -10.30 60.88
CA ARG A 529 -80.44 -10.52 62.30
C ARG A 529 -79.24 -11.45 62.47
N ILE A 530 -79.19 -12.54 61.72
CA ILE A 530 -78.06 -13.49 61.74
C ILE A 530 -76.78 -12.79 61.27
N LEU A 531 -76.83 -12.05 60.17
CA LEU A 531 -75.68 -11.28 59.66
C LEU A 531 -75.20 -10.23 60.67
N SER A 532 -76.09 -9.59 61.45
CA SER A 532 -75.67 -8.64 62.48
C SER A 532 -74.89 -9.28 63.64
N HIS A 533 -75.11 -10.57 63.88
CA HIS A 533 -74.43 -11.35 64.90
C HIS A 533 -73.13 -11.98 64.38
N VAL A 534 -73.14 -12.41 63.12
CA VAL A 534 -72.08 -13.19 62.48
C VAL A 534 -71.06 -12.31 61.74
N ASP A 535 -71.45 -11.09 61.34
CA ASP A 535 -70.56 -10.09 60.75
C ASP A 535 -70.74 -8.72 61.44
N PRO A 536 -70.25 -8.55 62.69
CA PRO A 536 -70.34 -7.28 63.41
C PRO A 536 -69.55 -6.16 62.73
N ASN A 537 -68.51 -6.51 61.97
CA ASN A 537 -67.59 -5.58 61.31
C ASN A 537 -68.07 -5.16 59.91
N ARG A 538 -69.20 -5.69 59.42
CA ARG A 538 -69.78 -5.44 58.09
C ARG A 538 -68.78 -5.67 56.95
N MET A 539 -67.98 -6.73 57.05
CA MET A 539 -67.06 -7.14 56.00
C MET A 539 -67.80 -7.71 54.77
N GLY A 540 -69.09 -8.03 54.90
CA GLY A 540 -69.94 -8.54 53.81
C GLY A 540 -69.65 -9.99 53.43
N ARG A 541 -68.82 -10.66 54.24
CA ARG A 541 -68.38 -12.04 54.08
C ARG A 541 -68.32 -12.68 55.46
N VAL A 542 -69.00 -13.80 55.62
CA VAL A 542 -69.04 -14.53 56.90
C VAL A 542 -67.93 -15.58 56.94
N PRO A 543 -66.93 -15.44 57.84
CA PRO A 543 -65.93 -16.48 58.02
C PRO A 543 -66.53 -17.72 58.68
N PHE A 544 -65.93 -18.89 58.43
CA PHE A 544 -66.40 -20.16 59.00
C PHE A 544 -66.49 -20.14 60.52
N ASP A 545 -65.56 -19.45 61.19
CA ASP A 545 -65.53 -19.33 62.65
C ASP A 545 -66.78 -18.63 63.19
N ALA A 546 -67.20 -17.52 62.56
CA ALA A 546 -68.39 -16.79 62.96
C ALA A 546 -69.69 -17.55 62.61
N PHE A 547 -69.69 -18.29 61.50
CA PHE A 547 -70.78 -19.18 61.12
C PHE A 547 -70.96 -20.32 62.13
N LEU A 548 -69.85 -20.97 62.50
CA LEU A 548 -69.82 -22.04 63.49
C LEU A 548 -70.23 -21.49 64.87
N ASP A 549 -69.80 -20.27 65.21
CA ASP A 549 -70.20 -19.60 66.44
C ASP A 549 -71.70 -19.41 66.56
N PHE A 550 -72.34 -19.00 65.48
CA PHE A 550 -73.79 -18.87 65.43
C PHE A 550 -74.51 -20.22 65.51
N MET A 551 -74.07 -21.20 64.72
CA MET A 551 -74.67 -22.55 64.72
C MET A 551 -74.57 -23.22 66.10
N THR A 552 -73.46 -23.00 66.79
CA THR A 552 -73.20 -23.56 68.14
C THR A 552 -73.90 -22.78 69.24
N ALA A 553 -74.03 -21.45 69.12
CA ALA A 553 -74.81 -20.65 70.06
C ALA A 553 -76.31 -20.99 70.01
N GLU A 554 -76.89 -21.15 68.81
CA GLU A 554 -78.30 -21.52 68.65
C GLU A 554 -78.59 -22.96 69.13
N THR A 555 -77.67 -23.91 68.92
CA THR A 555 -77.83 -25.28 69.44
C THR A 555 -77.56 -25.40 70.94
N ALA A 556 -76.72 -24.54 71.53
CA ALA A 556 -76.49 -24.49 72.97
C ALA A 556 -77.64 -23.79 73.73
N ASP A 557 -78.26 -22.75 73.13
CA ASP A 557 -79.41 -22.05 73.72
C ASP A 557 -80.70 -22.86 73.66
N SER A 558 -80.85 -23.80 72.71
CA SER A 558 -81.97 -24.73 72.72
C SER A 558 -81.96 -25.68 73.93
N ASP A 559 -80.77 -26.05 74.43
CA ASP A 559 -80.66 -26.99 75.55
C ASP A 559 -80.80 -26.33 76.93
N THR A 560 -80.44 -25.05 77.09
CA THR A 560 -80.38 -24.41 78.41
C THR A 560 -81.72 -23.85 78.90
N VAL A 561 -82.58 -23.31 78.02
CA VAL A 561 -83.84 -22.69 78.44
C VAL A 561 -84.91 -23.73 78.77
N GLU A 562 -85.05 -24.80 77.97
CA GLU A 562 -86.00 -25.88 78.28
C GLU A 562 -85.57 -26.69 79.50
N GLN A 563 -84.28 -27.01 79.65
CA GLN A 563 -83.79 -27.69 80.86
C GLN A 563 -83.83 -26.81 82.11
N MET A 564 -83.60 -25.48 82.02
CA MET A 564 -83.79 -24.57 83.17
C MET A 564 -85.26 -24.46 83.57
N ILE A 565 -86.18 -24.36 82.60
CA ILE A 565 -87.62 -24.27 82.91
C ILE A 565 -88.15 -25.58 83.48
N ASP A 566 -87.67 -26.74 83.00
CA ASP A 566 -88.03 -28.05 83.58
C ASP A 566 -87.40 -28.27 84.96
N SER A 567 -86.15 -27.84 85.19
CA SER A 567 -85.55 -27.90 86.52
C SER A 567 -86.18 -26.92 87.53
N PHE A 568 -86.60 -25.72 87.10
CA PHE A 568 -87.39 -24.81 87.93
C PHE A 568 -88.84 -25.30 88.15
N ARG A 569 -89.47 -25.99 87.20
CA ARG A 569 -90.78 -26.65 87.41
C ARG A 569 -90.71 -27.79 88.42
N ILE A 570 -89.63 -28.57 88.42
CA ILE A 570 -89.40 -29.65 89.38
C ILE A 570 -89.15 -29.10 90.79
N LEU A 571 -88.49 -27.94 90.93
CA LEU A 571 -88.23 -27.30 92.22
C LEU A 571 -89.41 -26.50 92.80
N ALA A 572 -90.34 -25.98 91.97
CA ALA A 572 -91.37 -25.04 92.40
C ALA A 572 -92.76 -25.65 92.69
N ALA A 573 -92.94 -26.98 92.64
CA ALA A 573 -94.13 -27.73 93.09
C ALA A 573 -95.52 -27.07 92.85
N GLY A 574 -95.68 -26.30 91.77
CA GLY A 574 -96.95 -25.74 91.32
C GLY A 574 -97.62 -24.64 92.17
N LYS A 575 -96.91 -23.66 92.77
CA LYS A 575 -97.58 -22.46 93.34
C LYS A 575 -96.90 -21.12 93.00
N ALA A 576 -97.70 -20.17 92.49
CA ALA A 576 -97.29 -18.82 92.09
C ALA A 576 -97.08 -17.85 93.28
N PRO A 577 -96.12 -16.92 93.22
CA PRO A 577 -95.91 -15.92 94.28
C PRO A 577 -96.68 -14.61 94.04
N PRO A 578 -97.15 -13.92 95.11
CA PRO A 578 -97.90 -12.69 95.02
C PRO A 578 -97.03 -11.42 95.15
N GLY A 579 -97.44 -10.36 94.45
CA GLY A 579 -97.44 -8.99 94.99
C GLY A 579 -96.20 -8.10 94.77
N SER A 580 -96.26 -7.33 93.68
CA SER A 580 -95.90 -5.89 93.54
C SER A 580 -94.95 -5.22 94.55
N PHE A 581 -93.89 -4.55 94.06
CA PHE A 581 -93.69 -3.11 94.28
C PHE A 581 -92.61 -2.52 93.35
N ASP A 582 -92.78 -1.22 93.08
CA ASP A 582 -92.29 -0.42 91.97
C ASP A 582 -90.80 -0.03 91.91
N TYR A 583 -90.43 0.17 90.64
CA TYR A 583 -89.46 1.07 90.00
C TYR A 583 -88.86 2.29 90.75
N VAL A 584 -87.57 2.51 90.44
CA VAL A 584 -86.75 3.74 90.46
C VAL A 584 -85.78 3.95 91.65
N THR A 585 -84.58 4.43 91.27
CA THR A 585 -83.49 5.06 92.04
C THR A 585 -82.43 4.14 92.67
N PHE A 586 -81.29 3.96 92.00
CA PHE A 586 -80.11 4.82 92.24
C PHE A 586 -79.02 4.56 91.19
N SER A 587 -78.67 5.62 90.49
CA SER A 587 -77.53 5.75 89.61
C SER A 587 -76.24 6.02 90.40
N ARG A 588 -75.11 5.92 89.69
CA ARG A 588 -73.80 6.58 89.89
C ARG A 588 -72.65 5.81 90.56
N SER A 589 -71.60 5.67 89.72
CA SER A 589 -70.22 6.13 89.96
C SER A 589 -69.37 5.17 90.79
N LEU A 590 -68.22 4.66 90.34
CA LEU A 590 -67.01 5.29 89.77
C LEU A 590 -66.26 4.21 88.94
N TYR A 591 -65.66 4.44 87.76
CA TYR A 591 -64.42 5.22 87.48
C TYR A 591 -63.24 4.77 88.38
N PHE A 592 -61.99 4.52 87.99
CA PHE A 592 -61.03 4.96 86.95
C PHE A 592 -59.94 3.85 86.95
N SER A 593 -59.44 3.31 85.82
CA SER A 593 -58.28 3.80 85.05
C SER A 593 -57.10 4.29 85.92
N GLN A 594 -55.99 3.53 85.92
CA GLN A 594 -54.83 3.79 85.08
C GLN A 594 -53.92 2.57 85.00
#